data_AF-A0A1H4RW39-F1
#
_entry.id   AF-A0A1H4RW39-F1
#
_cell.length_a   1.000
_cell.length_b   1.000
_cell.length_c   1.000
_cell.angle_alpha   90.00
_cell.angle_beta   90.00
_cell.angle_gamma   90.00
#
_symmetry.space_group_name_H-M   'P 1'
#
loop_
_entity.id
_entity.type
_entity.pdbx_description
1 polymer ?
#
loop_
_entity_poly.entity_id
_entity_poly.type
_entity_poly.pdbx_seq_one_letter_code
_entity_poly.pdbx_strand_id
1 'polypeptide(L)' 'MINRRKSKKRYAKKGIDTQHVFTENNQVFVKNKASYKANPNSEWSPITFKWVSIEKVQDCLVLE' A
#
# COMPACT_ATOMS: atom_id res chain seq x y z
N MET A 1 5.54 -34.59 25.75
CA MET A 1 4.59 -33.98 24.80
C MET A 1 5.04 -32.56 24.50
N ILE A 2 5.51 -32.26 23.28
CA ILE A 2 6.04 -30.93 22.93
C ILE A 2 4.89 -30.08 22.37
N ASN A 3 4.44 -29.10 23.15
CA ASN A 3 3.41 -28.15 22.74
C ASN A 3 3.98 -27.17 21.70
N ARG A 4 3.78 -27.47 20.41
CA ARG A 4 4.04 -26.52 19.31
C ARG A 4 3.03 -25.39 19.36
N ARG A 5 3.41 -24.25 19.96
CA ARG A 5 2.65 -22.99 19.85
C ARG A 5 2.62 -22.56 18.38
N LYS A 6 1.50 -22.78 17.69
CA LYS A 6 1.28 -22.28 16.32
C LYS A 6 1.25 -20.76 16.37
N SER A 7 2.27 -20.11 15.80
CA SER A 7 2.26 -18.66 15.63
C SER A 7 1.07 -18.28 14.73
N LYS A 8 0.20 -17.39 15.21
CA LYS A 8 -0.88 -16.82 14.38
C LYS A 8 -0.22 -16.03 13.26
N LYS A 9 -0.19 -16.59 12.05
CA LYS A 9 0.16 -15.85 10.83
C LYS A 9 -0.84 -14.69 10.71
N ARG A 10 -0.39 -13.47 10.97
CA ARG A 10 -1.14 -12.27 10.64
C ARG A 10 -1.06 -12.12 9.13
N TYR A 11 -2.15 -12.40 8.42
CA TYR A 11 -2.27 -12.06 7.01
C TYR A 11 -2.19 -10.54 6.92
N ALA A 12 -1.02 -10.01 6.55
CA ALA A 12 -0.87 -8.59 6.26
C ALA A 12 -1.79 -8.27 5.08
N LYS A 13 -2.64 -7.24 5.24
CA LYS A 13 -3.51 -6.75 4.18
C LYS A 13 -2.62 -6.37 2.99
N LYS A 14 -2.76 -7.09 1.86
CA LYS A 14 -1.91 -6.92 0.67
C LYS A 14 -2.42 -5.74 -0.16
N GLY A 15 -2.28 -4.52 0.36
CA GLY A 15 -2.69 -3.30 -0.34
C GLY A 15 -2.84 -2.09 0.56
N ILE A 16 -2.74 -0.90 -0.05
CA ILE A 16 -2.98 0.38 0.62
C ILE A 16 -4.49 0.66 0.57
N ASP A 17 -5.13 0.78 1.73
CA ASP A 17 -6.56 1.07 1.84
C ASP A 17 -6.79 2.58 2.02
N THR A 18 -6.85 3.31 0.90
CA THR A 18 -7.07 4.76 0.86
C THR A 18 -8.09 5.12 -0.22
N GLN A 19 -8.82 6.23 -0.01
CA GLN A 19 -9.71 6.84 -1.01
C GLN A 19 -9.06 8.02 -1.75
N HIS A 20 -7.98 8.59 -1.20
CA HIS A 20 -7.37 9.79 -1.73
C HIS A 20 -5.87 9.57 -1.91
N VAL A 21 -5.42 9.83 -3.13
CA VAL A 21 -4.04 9.74 -3.58
C VAL A 21 -3.74 10.99 -4.40
N PHE A 22 -2.55 11.56 -4.24
CA PHE A 22 -2.04 12.56 -5.16
C PHE A 22 -0.56 12.30 -5.46
N THR A 23 -0.07 12.91 -6.53
CA THR A 23 1.31 12.77 -6.98
C THR A 23 1.94 14.13 -7.22
N GLU A 24 3.15 14.34 -6.72
CA GLU A 24 3.91 15.57 -6.93
C GLU A 24 5.41 15.23 -6.92
N ASN A 25 6.20 15.85 -7.81
CA ASN A 25 7.66 15.70 -7.84
C ASN A 25 8.16 14.24 -7.81
N ASN A 26 7.53 13.36 -8.60
CA ASN A 26 7.89 11.94 -8.64
C ASN A 26 7.72 11.22 -7.27
N GLN A 27 6.83 11.73 -6.42
CA GLN A 27 6.44 11.16 -5.13
C GLN A 27 4.92 10.93 -5.10
N VAL A 28 4.49 9.76 -4.62
CA VAL A 28 3.07 9.45 -4.39
C VAL A 28 2.77 9.65 -2.91
N PHE A 29 1.65 10.29 -2.63
CA PHE A 29 1.16 10.58 -1.30
C PHE A 29 -0.23 10.01 -1.11
N VAL A 30 -0.48 9.47 0.08
CA VAL A 30 -1.77 8.87 0.43
C VAL A 30 -2.33 9.50 1.70
N LYS A 31 -3.65 9.63 1.72
CA LYS A 31 -4.40 10.11 2.89
C LYS A 31 -4.82 8.92 3.75
N ASN A 32 -4.41 8.87 5.01
CA ASN A 32 -4.78 7.75 5.88
C ASN A 32 -6.28 7.81 6.24
N LYS A 33 -7.03 6.73 5.97
CA LYS A 33 -8.43 6.60 6.41
C LYS A 33 -8.56 6.56 7.93
N ALA A 34 -7.56 6.09 8.67
CA ALA A 34 -7.69 6.03 10.13
C ALA A 34 -7.78 7.41 10.81
N SER A 35 -7.46 8.51 10.11
CA SER A 35 -7.41 9.85 10.68
C SER A 35 -8.78 10.53 10.83
N TYR A 36 -9.90 9.93 10.40
CA TYR A 36 -11.21 10.58 10.57
C TYR A 36 -11.55 10.87 12.04
N LYS A 37 -10.94 10.14 13.00
CA LYS A 37 -11.08 10.38 14.44
C LYS A 37 -9.97 11.24 15.06
N ALA A 38 -8.89 11.52 14.34
CA ALA A 38 -7.72 12.21 14.84
C ALA A 38 -7.31 13.30 13.84
N ASN A 39 -7.76 14.52 14.11
CA ASN A 39 -7.49 15.77 13.40
C ASN A 39 -8.01 15.92 11.95
N PRO A 40 -8.69 17.04 11.63
CA PRO A 40 -9.11 17.39 10.28
C PRO A 40 -7.95 17.79 9.36
N ASN A 41 -6.76 18.04 9.91
CA ASN A 41 -5.50 18.20 9.17
C ASN A 41 -4.95 16.84 8.76
N SER A 42 -5.78 16.11 8.04
CA SER A 42 -5.51 14.82 7.45
C SER A 42 -4.13 14.80 6.78
N GLU A 43 -3.19 14.18 7.48
CA GLU A 43 -1.79 14.17 7.13
C GLU A 43 -1.60 13.31 5.88
N TRP A 44 -0.98 13.91 4.87
CA TRP A 44 -0.56 13.20 3.67
C TRP A 44 0.78 12.53 3.96
N SER A 45 0.85 11.22 3.75
CA SER A 45 2.09 10.48 3.95
C SER A 45 2.68 10.06 2.61
N PRO A 46 3.98 10.27 2.38
CA PRO A 46 4.64 9.73 1.20
C PRO A 46 4.68 8.20 1.28
N ILE A 47 4.50 7.53 0.15
CA ILE A 47 4.64 6.08 0.07
C ILE A 47 5.83 5.70 -0.80
N THR A 48 6.47 4.59 -0.49
CA THR A 48 7.45 4.00 -1.39
C THR A 48 6.71 3.41 -2.59
N PHE A 49 7.03 3.90 -3.78
CA PHE A 49 6.45 3.42 -5.01
C PHE A 49 7.52 3.46 -6.12
N LYS A 50 7.30 2.70 -7.20
CA LYS A 50 8.19 2.68 -8.36
C LYS A 50 7.35 2.86 -9.60
N TRP A 51 7.72 3.82 -10.45
CA TRP A 51 7.22 3.88 -11.81
C TRP A 51 7.81 2.73 -12.61
N VAL A 52 6.95 2.06 -13.37
CA VAL A 52 7.34 1.01 -14.30
C VAL A 52 6.90 1.46 -15.69
N SER A 53 7.75 1.28 -16.70
CA SER A 53 7.38 1.59 -18.08
C SER A 53 6.26 0.65 -18.54
N ILE A 54 5.38 1.15 -19.39
CA ILE A 54 4.24 0.37 -19.91
C ILE A 54 4.73 -0.89 -20.63
N GLU A 55 5.83 -0.79 -21.38
CA GLU A 55 6.50 -1.92 -22.06
C GLU A 55 6.81 -3.08 -21.09
N LYS A 56 7.39 -2.78 -19.92
CA LYS A 56 7.69 -3.79 -18.88
C LYS A 56 6.44 -4.36 -18.21
N VAL A 57 5.33 -3.63 -18.23
CA VAL A 57 4.04 -4.12 -17.71
C VAL A 57 3.40 -5.07 -18.72
N GLN A 58 3.50 -4.79 -20.02
CA GLN A 58 2.99 -5.66 -21.07
C GLN A 58 3.68 -7.03 -21.05
N ASP A 59 5.00 -7.08 -20.87
CA ASP A 59 5.74 -8.35 -20.70
C ASP A 59 5.21 -9.20 -19.53
N CYS A 60 4.66 -8.57 -18.49
CA CYS A 60 4.09 -9.27 -17.33
C CYS A 60 2.59 -9.62 -17.49
N LEU A 61 1.87 -8.93 -18.38
CA LEU A 61 0.44 -9.12 -18.62
C LEU A 61 0.14 -10.09 -19.77
N VAL A 62 1.12 -10.38 -20.62
CA VAL A 62 1.09 -11.51 -21.55
C VAL A 62 1.38 -12.79 -20.76
N LEU A 63 0.43 -13.16 -19.90
CA LEU A 63 0.24 -14.54 -19.49
C LEU A 63 -0.66 -15.18 -20.55
N GLU A 64 -0.16 -16.26 -21.15
CA GLU A 64 -0.81 -17.12 -22.15
C GLU A 64 -2.26 -17.50 -21.81
#